data_AF-A0A238BLT6-F1
#
_entry.id   AF-A0A238BLT6-F1
#
_cell.length_a   1.000
_cell.length_b   1.000
_cell.length_c   1.000
_cell.angle_alpha   90.00
_cell.angle_beta   90.00
_cell.angle_gamma   90.00
#
_symmetry.space_group_name_H-M   'P 1'
#
loop_
_entity.id
_entity.type
_entity.pdbx_description
1 polymer ?
#
loop_
_entity_poly.entity_id
_entity_poly.type
_entity_poly.pdbx_seq_one_letter_code
_entity_poly.pdbx_strand_id
1 'polypeptide(L)'
;MEKCNKEMYAEIKYDGERLQLHKDDSNFMFFSRSLKPALDHKVVDLNKVVAEAFPTSRNLIVDAEMLLVDTNTGKPLPFGTLGIHKKKQFKDAAVCLFVFDCIYYDSKSLMEKSLRERRKFLEDNMTEVPNRILLSKYHLIKKGENEKLEILISETINEGLEGLVLKDLDTIYEPGKRHWLKIKKDYLNEGDMADAADLIVLGAFYGTGNKGGMMS
;
A
#
# COMPACT_ATOMS: atom_id res chain seq x y z
N MET A 1 22.64 8.45 -5.50
CA MET A 1 21.22 8.52 -5.91
C MET A 1 21.09 9.16 -7.31
N GLU A 2 21.63 8.53 -8.36
CA GLU A 2 21.56 9.08 -9.74
C GLU A 2 20.27 8.74 -10.50
N LYS A 3 19.40 7.89 -9.93
CA LYS A 3 18.22 7.35 -10.65
C LYS A 3 16.97 8.23 -10.64
N CYS A 4 16.97 9.39 -9.99
CA CYS A 4 15.78 10.26 -9.95
C CYS A 4 16.15 11.72 -10.25
N ASN A 5 16.23 12.03 -11.54
CA ASN A 5 16.40 13.41 -12.05
C ASN A 5 15.08 14.18 -12.18
N LYS A 6 13.97 13.65 -11.64
CA LYS A 6 12.59 14.13 -11.80
C LYS A 6 11.88 14.23 -10.46
N GLU A 7 10.78 15.00 -10.42
CA GLU A 7 9.90 15.09 -9.24
C GLU A 7 9.27 13.73 -8.92
N MET A 8 9.05 13.47 -7.63
CA MET A 8 8.47 12.20 -7.16
C MET A 8 7.48 12.42 -6.01
N TYR A 9 6.55 11.48 -5.85
CA TYR A 9 5.81 11.31 -4.60
C TYR A 9 6.54 10.34 -3.69
N ALA A 10 6.75 10.75 -2.45
CA ALA A 10 7.13 9.89 -1.34
C ALA A 10 5.87 9.58 -0.53
N GLU A 11 5.31 8.38 -0.72
CA GLU A 11 4.12 7.93 0.02
C GLU A 11 4.50 7.08 1.21
N ILE A 12 3.71 7.15 2.29
CA ILE A 12 3.87 6.24 3.42
C ILE A 12 3.72 4.80 2.91
N LYS A 13 4.70 3.96 3.25
CA LYS A 13 4.60 2.52 3.02
C LYS A 13 3.74 1.91 4.14
N TYR A 14 2.47 1.70 3.83
CA TYR A 14 1.56 0.99 4.73
C TYR A 14 1.91 -0.50 4.78
N ASP A 15 1.95 -1.05 6.00
CA ASP A 15 2.23 -2.47 6.27
C ASP A 15 0.91 -3.25 6.38
N GLY A 16 0.28 -3.49 5.24
CA GLY A 16 -1.05 -4.09 5.14
C GLY A 16 -1.15 -5.20 4.10
N GLU A 17 -2.37 -5.41 3.61
CA GLU A 17 -2.63 -6.28 2.48
C GLU A 17 -3.05 -5.46 1.26
N ARG A 18 -2.24 -5.45 0.19
CA ARG A 18 -2.65 -4.86 -1.10
C ARG A 18 -3.99 -5.44 -1.55
N LEU A 19 -4.92 -4.54 -1.84
CA LEU A 19 -6.28 -4.81 -2.27
C LEU A 19 -6.57 -3.98 -3.52
N GLN A 20 -6.92 -4.64 -4.61
CA GLN A 20 -7.43 -3.99 -5.81
C GLN A 20 -8.95 -4.08 -5.82
N LEU A 21 -9.61 -2.93 -5.73
CA LEU A 21 -11.05 -2.81 -5.67
C LEU A 21 -11.60 -2.55 -7.07
N HIS A 22 -12.54 -3.38 -7.49
CA HIS A 22 -13.32 -3.23 -8.71
C HIS A 22 -14.78 -3.00 -8.31
N LYS A 23 -15.37 -1.93 -8.82
CA LYS A 23 -16.80 -1.64 -8.67
C LYS A 23 -17.41 -1.60 -10.07
N ASP A 24 -18.55 -2.23 -10.23
CA ASP A 24 -19.40 -2.13 -11.41
C ASP A 24 -20.87 -2.06 -10.97
N ASP A 25 -21.44 -0.85 -11.04
CA ASP A 25 -22.74 -0.51 -10.48
C ASP A 25 -22.82 -0.88 -8.98
N SER A 26 -23.56 -1.94 -8.66
CA SER A 26 -23.74 -2.45 -7.29
C SER A 26 -22.87 -3.67 -6.95
N ASN A 27 -22.06 -4.12 -7.91
CA ASN A 27 -21.18 -5.27 -7.74
C ASN A 27 -19.79 -4.79 -7.33
N PHE A 28 -19.26 -5.40 -6.27
CA PHE A 28 -17.95 -5.10 -5.72
C PHE A 28 -17.10 -6.36 -5.72
N MET A 29 -15.90 -6.27 -6.27
CA MET A 29 -14.91 -7.33 -6.26
C MET A 29 -13.60 -6.80 -5.69
N PHE A 30 -12.96 -7.60 -4.87
CA PHE A 30 -11.72 -7.24 -4.21
C PHE A 30 -10.67 -8.31 -4.48
N PHE A 31 -9.54 -7.91 -5.03
CA PHE A 31 -8.46 -8.82 -5.40
C PHE A 31 -7.22 -8.56 -4.56
N SER A 32 -6.64 -9.64 -4.02
CA SER A 32 -5.35 -9.58 -3.33
C SER A 32 -4.20 -9.27 -4.30
N ARG A 33 -3.00 -9.06 -3.77
CA ARG A 33 -1.75 -8.98 -4.55
C ARG A 33 -1.55 -10.11 -5.57
N SER A 34 -2.05 -11.31 -5.27
CA SER A 34 -1.95 -12.49 -6.14
C SER A 34 -3.11 -12.63 -7.13
N LEU A 35 -3.97 -11.60 -7.22
CA LEU A 35 -5.22 -11.57 -8.00
C LEU A 35 -6.25 -12.62 -7.59
N LYS A 36 -6.05 -13.30 -6.46
CA LYS A 36 -7.07 -14.12 -5.82
C LYS A 36 -8.11 -13.23 -5.13
N PRO A 37 -9.39 -13.61 -5.13
CA PRO A 37 -10.42 -12.92 -4.36
C PRO A 37 -10.01 -12.73 -2.90
N ALA A 38 -10.25 -11.55 -2.35
CA ALA A 38 -10.08 -11.29 -0.93
C ALA A 38 -11.10 -12.09 -0.11
N LEU A 39 -10.76 -12.42 1.13
CA LEU A 39 -11.65 -13.20 2.00
C LEU A 39 -12.86 -12.35 2.43
N ASP A 40 -14.07 -12.87 2.25
CA ASP A 40 -15.34 -12.14 2.46
C ASP A 40 -15.41 -11.41 3.81
N HIS A 41 -14.98 -12.06 4.90
CA HIS A 41 -15.01 -11.48 6.25
C HIS A 41 -14.15 -10.21 6.43
N LYS A 42 -13.24 -9.92 5.50
CA LYS A 42 -12.41 -8.70 5.51
C LYS A 42 -13.08 -7.55 4.76
N VAL A 43 -13.92 -7.85 3.77
CA VAL A 43 -14.36 -6.88 2.75
C VAL A 43 -15.87 -6.67 2.67
N VAL A 44 -16.69 -7.54 3.25
CA VAL A 44 -18.17 -7.41 3.22
C VAL A 44 -18.66 -6.04 3.68
N ASP A 45 -18.06 -5.49 4.74
CA ASP A 45 -18.45 -4.20 5.30
C ASP A 45 -17.98 -3.00 4.46
N LEU A 46 -17.17 -3.22 3.41
CA LEU A 46 -16.60 -2.16 2.58
C LEU A 46 -17.55 -1.74 1.45
N ASN A 47 -18.47 -2.59 0.98
CA ASN A 47 -19.33 -2.26 -0.17
C ASN A 47 -20.09 -0.94 0.02
N LYS A 48 -20.70 -0.74 1.18
CA LYS A 48 -21.43 0.50 1.51
C LYS A 48 -20.49 1.70 1.56
N VAL A 49 -19.32 1.53 2.19
CA VAL A 49 -18.33 2.60 2.33
C VAL A 49 -17.72 2.98 0.99
N VAL A 50 -17.49 2.02 0.09
CA VAL A 50 -17.01 2.29 -1.27
C VAL A 50 -18.05 3.10 -2.05
N ALA A 51 -19.34 2.81 -1.88
CA ALA A 51 -20.40 3.60 -2.48
C ALA A 51 -20.44 5.04 -1.93
N GLU A 52 -20.19 5.23 -0.64
CA GLU A 52 -20.08 6.55 -0.01
C GLU A 52 -18.83 7.31 -0.47
N ALA A 53 -17.68 6.63 -0.60
CA ALA A 53 -16.42 7.25 -1.02
C ALA A 53 -16.40 7.62 -2.51
N PHE A 54 -17.13 6.89 -3.34
CA PHE A 54 -17.24 7.14 -4.78
C PHE A 54 -18.72 7.22 -5.20
N PRO A 55 -19.43 8.28 -4.81
CA PRO A 55 -20.88 8.39 -4.99
C PRO A 55 -21.28 8.58 -6.45
N THR A 56 -20.40 9.19 -7.26
CA THR A 56 -20.66 9.50 -8.67
C THR A 56 -20.25 8.39 -9.63
N SER A 57 -19.39 7.46 -9.19
CA SER A 57 -18.85 6.44 -10.08
C SER A 57 -19.87 5.36 -10.37
N ARG A 58 -19.99 5.00 -11.65
CA ARG A 58 -20.67 3.79 -12.08
C ARG A 58 -19.74 2.59 -11.97
N ASN A 59 -18.55 2.70 -12.56
CA ASN A 59 -17.55 1.64 -12.53
C ASN A 59 -16.16 2.22 -12.24
N LEU A 60 -15.34 1.49 -11.48
CA LEU A 60 -13.98 1.90 -11.17
C LEU A 60 -13.07 0.72 -10.85
N ILE A 61 -11.77 0.96 -11.01
CA ILE A 61 -10.71 0.09 -10.51
C ILE A 61 -9.72 0.99 -9.76
N VAL A 62 -9.57 0.76 -8.45
CA VAL A 62 -8.62 1.47 -7.60
C VAL A 62 -7.71 0.50 -6.86
N ASP A 63 -6.47 0.93 -6.65
CA ASP A 63 -5.48 0.21 -5.89
C ASP A 63 -5.35 0.83 -4.49
N ALA A 64 -5.40 -0.02 -3.47
CA ALA A 64 -5.32 0.39 -2.08
C ALA A 64 -4.50 -0.60 -1.24
N GLU A 65 -4.06 -0.13 -0.08
CA GLU A 65 -3.58 -0.99 0.99
C GLU A 65 -4.68 -1.14 2.04
N MET A 66 -5.02 -2.38 2.40
CA MET A 66 -5.99 -2.68 3.46
C MET A 66 -5.28 -2.86 4.79
N LEU A 67 -5.72 -2.14 5.81
CA LEU A 67 -5.20 -2.19 7.19
C LEU A 67 -6.35 -2.26 8.19
N LEU A 68 -6.04 -2.63 9.42
CA LEU A 68 -6.93 -2.44 10.56
C LEU A 68 -6.55 -1.12 11.22
N VAL A 69 -7.53 -0.25 11.46
CA VAL A 69 -7.32 1.08 12.08
C VAL A 69 -8.12 1.15 13.37
N ASP A 70 -7.50 1.66 14.43
CA ASP A 70 -8.19 1.96 15.69
C ASP A 70 -9.15 3.14 15.46
N THR A 71 -10.43 2.96 15.76
CA THR A 71 -11.48 3.95 15.47
C THR A 71 -11.51 5.12 16.44
N ASN A 72 -10.89 4.99 17.62
CA ASN A 72 -10.80 6.07 18.60
C ASN A 72 -9.64 7.01 18.28
N THR A 73 -8.51 6.45 17.81
CA THR A 73 -7.28 7.21 17.55
C THR A 73 -7.04 7.52 16.07
N GLY A 74 -7.68 6.78 15.16
CA GLY A 74 -7.47 6.85 13.70
C GLY A 74 -6.11 6.30 13.25
N LYS A 75 -5.37 5.62 14.14
CA LYS A 75 -4.03 5.11 13.83
C LYS A 75 -4.09 3.68 13.26
N PRO A 76 -3.29 3.36 12.23
CA PRO A 76 -3.12 1.98 11.77
C PRO A 76 -2.58 1.07 12.88
N LEU A 77 -3.11 -0.14 12.96
CA LEU A 77 -2.62 -1.20 13.83
C LEU A 77 -1.54 -2.03 13.12
N PRO A 78 -0.68 -2.74 13.86
CA PRO A 78 0.43 -3.52 13.28
C PRO A 78 -0.02 -4.60 12.29
N PHE A 79 0.89 -5.02 11.42
CA PHE A 79 0.64 -6.07 10.44
C PHE A 79 0.21 -7.41 11.08
N GLY A 80 -0.58 -8.18 10.33
CA GLY A 80 -1.14 -9.46 10.77
C GLY A 80 -2.37 -9.33 11.67
N THR A 81 -2.74 -8.13 12.12
CA THR A 81 -3.97 -7.89 12.89
C THR A 81 -5.26 -8.14 12.09
N LEU A 82 -5.17 -8.15 10.75
CA LEU A 82 -6.27 -8.48 9.84
C LEU A 82 -6.70 -9.96 9.87
N GLY A 83 -5.96 -10.85 10.54
CA GLY A 83 -6.37 -12.25 10.72
C GLY A 83 -7.65 -12.36 11.57
N ILE A 84 -8.56 -13.27 11.21
CA ILE A 84 -9.89 -13.43 11.84
C ILE A 84 -9.84 -13.38 13.38
N HIS A 85 -8.91 -14.13 13.97
CA HIS A 85 -8.79 -14.22 15.43
C HIS A 85 -8.23 -12.95 16.07
N LYS A 86 -7.31 -12.26 15.39
CA LYS A 86 -6.71 -11.01 15.87
C LYS A 86 -7.68 -9.84 15.72
N LYS A 87 -8.43 -9.74 14.62
CA LYS A 87 -9.49 -8.72 14.45
C LYS A 87 -10.51 -8.76 15.59
N LYS A 88 -10.94 -9.95 16.04
CA LYS A 88 -11.88 -10.11 17.16
C LYS A 88 -11.36 -9.60 18.52
N GLN A 89 -10.05 -9.42 18.67
CA GLN A 89 -9.45 -8.91 19.91
C GLN A 89 -9.54 -7.38 20.02
N PHE A 90 -9.72 -6.68 18.90
CA PHE A 90 -9.86 -5.23 18.86
C PHE A 90 -11.33 -4.85 18.75
N LYS A 91 -11.90 -4.33 19.84
CA LYS A 91 -13.31 -3.89 19.87
C LYS A 91 -13.52 -2.59 19.09
N ASP A 92 -12.55 -1.68 19.16
CA ASP A 92 -12.61 -0.35 18.57
C ASP A 92 -11.69 -0.26 17.35
N ALA A 93 -11.82 -1.21 16.43
CA ALA A 93 -11.03 -1.21 15.20
C ALA A 93 -11.84 -1.61 13.98
N ALA A 94 -11.56 -0.94 12.87
CA ALA A 94 -12.25 -1.15 11.60
C ALA A 94 -11.25 -1.41 10.47
N VAL A 95 -11.70 -2.15 9.46
CA VAL A 95 -10.93 -2.28 8.22
C VAL A 95 -10.97 -0.95 7.49
N CYS A 96 -9.79 -0.44 7.15
CA CYS A 96 -9.58 0.79 6.42
C CYS A 96 -8.79 0.54 5.15
N LEU A 97 -9.20 1.17 4.05
CA LEU A 97 -8.47 1.20 2.79
C LEU A 97 -7.70 2.51 2.67
N PHE A 98 -6.41 2.43 2.40
CA PHE A 98 -5.59 3.58 2.01
C PHE A 98 -5.40 3.54 0.50
N VAL A 99 -6.23 4.30 -0.22
CA VAL A 99 -6.27 4.34 -1.69
C VAL A 99 -5.10 5.15 -2.21
N PHE A 100 -4.29 4.57 -3.09
CA PHE A 100 -3.07 5.19 -3.59
C PHE A 100 -2.98 5.31 -5.12
N ASP A 101 -3.84 4.65 -5.89
CA ASP A 101 -3.88 4.80 -7.35
C ASP A 101 -5.28 4.48 -7.93
N CYS A 102 -5.60 5.02 -9.10
CA CYS A 102 -6.84 4.77 -9.84
C CYS A 102 -6.52 4.40 -11.29
N ILE A 103 -6.97 3.21 -11.68
CA ILE A 103 -6.60 2.56 -12.94
C ILE A 103 -7.71 2.76 -13.99
N TYR A 104 -8.96 2.84 -13.53
CA TYR A 104 -10.14 2.92 -14.38
C TYR A 104 -11.27 3.62 -13.64
N TYR A 105 -12.04 4.44 -14.34
CA TYR A 105 -13.19 5.16 -13.79
C TYR A 105 -14.18 5.53 -14.91
N ASP A 106 -15.47 5.24 -14.72
CA ASP A 106 -16.59 5.55 -15.62
C ASP A 106 -16.28 5.33 -17.10
N SER A 107 -15.96 4.09 -17.43
CA SER A 107 -15.66 3.63 -18.79
C SER A 107 -14.39 4.20 -19.40
N LYS A 108 -13.52 4.83 -18.59
CA LYS A 108 -12.25 5.38 -19.04
C LYS A 108 -11.08 4.71 -18.31
N SER A 109 -10.15 4.18 -19.09
CA SER A 109 -8.85 3.77 -18.56
C SER A 109 -8.00 4.99 -18.26
N LEU A 110 -7.38 4.98 -17.08
CA LEU A 110 -6.40 5.97 -16.65
C LEU A 110 -4.97 5.41 -16.73
N MET A 111 -4.76 4.18 -17.21
CA MET A 111 -3.44 3.55 -17.19
C MET A 111 -2.38 4.34 -17.95
N GLU A 112 -2.75 4.90 -19.11
CA GLU A 112 -1.87 5.72 -19.95
C GLU A 112 -1.69 7.16 -19.43
N LYS A 113 -2.39 7.54 -18.36
CA LYS A 113 -2.23 8.84 -17.70
C LYS A 113 -1.03 8.81 -16.78
N SER A 114 -0.37 9.95 -16.61
CA SER A 114 0.73 10.09 -15.65
C SER A 114 0.22 9.87 -14.21
N LEU A 115 1.09 9.41 -13.31
CA LEU A 115 0.75 9.25 -11.90
C LEU A 115 0.21 10.55 -11.29
N ARG A 116 0.75 11.71 -11.71
CA ARG A 116 0.23 13.02 -11.29
C ARG A 116 -1.24 13.20 -11.68
N GLU A 117 -1.59 12.92 -12.93
CA GLU A 117 -2.97 13.00 -13.40
C GLU A 117 -3.88 12.01 -12.67
N ARG A 118 -3.45 10.76 -12.48
CA ARG A 118 -4.22 9.74 -11.76
C ARG A 118 -4.45 10.11 -10.30
N ARG A 119 -3.42 10.64 -9.63
CA ARG A 119 -3.52 11.08 -8.23
C ARG A 119 -4.45 12.27 -8.09
N LYS A 120 -4.31 13.28 -8.96
CA LYS A 120 -5.23 14.42 -8.98
C LYS A 120 -6.67 13.97 -9.24
N PHE A 121 -6.86 13.04 -10.17
CA PHE A 121 -8.18 12.48 -10.46
C PHE A 121 -8.79 11.81 -9.22
N LEU A 122 -8.02 11.04 -8.45
CA LEU A 122 -8.47 10.48 -7.18
C LEU A 122 -8.90 11.57 -6.18
N GLU A 123 -8.06 12.58 -5.98
CA GLU A 123 -8.34 13.70 -5.06
C GLU A 123 -9.61 14.47 -5.44
N ASP A 124 -9.87 14.62 -6.74
CA ASP A 124 -11.03 15.34 -7.25
C ASP A 124 -12.33 14.49 -7.23
N ASN A 125 -12.25 13.15 -7.20
CA ASN A 125 -13.41 12.25 -7.38
C ASN A 125 -13.66 11.27 -6.22
N MET A 126 -12.82 11.28 -5.20
CA MET A 126 -12.97 10.45 -4.00
C MET A 126 -13.31 11.32 -2.78
N THR A 127 -14.31 10.90 -2.03
CA THR A 127 -14.58 11.45 -0.70
C THR A 127 -14.00 10.51 0.35
N GLU A 128 -13.13 11.03 1.21
CA GLU A 128 -12.61 10.24 2.33
C GLU A 128 -13.74 9.90 3.31
N VAL A 129 -13.83 8.63 3.70
CA VAL A 129 -14.72 8.16 4.77
C VAL A 129 -13.85 7.86 5.99
N PRO A 130 -13.96 8.65 7.08
CA PRO A 130 -13.09 8.55 8.23
C PRO A 130 -12.93 7.12 8.76
N ASN A 131 -11.67 6.72 9.02
CA ASN A 131 -11.29 5.38 9.52
C ASN A 131 -11.70 4.19 8.63
N ARG A 132 -12.19 4.42 7.41
CA ARG A 132 -12.68 3.35 6.53
C ARG A 132 -12.13 3.42 5.10
N ILE A 133 -12.12 4.58 4.46
CA ILE A 133 -11.47 4.77 3.15
C ILE A 133 -10.81 6.15 3.16
N LEU A 134 -9.48 6.16 3.10
CA LEU A 134 -8.65 7.35 3.14
C LEU A 134 -7.73 7.36 1.92
N LEU A 135 -7.28 8.53 1.49
CA LEU A 135 -6.21 8.63 0.51
C LEU A 135 -4.87 8.33 1.19
N SER A 136 -3.97 7.68 0.46
CA SER A 136 -2.58 7.55 0.92
C SER A 136 -1.97 8.94 1.09
N LYS A 137 -1.39 9.21 2.28
CA LYS A 137 -0.56 10.39 2.49
C LYS A 137 0.72 10.32 1.67
N TYR A 138 1.10 11.45 1.08
CA TYR A 138 2.30 11.61 0.29
C TYR A 138 2.96 12.97 0.50
N HIS A 139 4.25 13.04 0.19
CA HIS A 139 5.01 14.28 0.11
C HIS A 139 5.58 14.43 -1.31
N LEU A 140 5.46 15.63 -1.87
CA LEU A 140 6.13 15.98 -3.13
C LEU A 140 7.61 16.26 -2.86
N ILE A 141 8.49 15.54 -3.53
CA ILE A 141 9.95 15.75 -3.51
C ILE A 141 10.37 16.26 -4.87
N LYS A 142 10.87 17.50 -4.91
CA LYS A 142 11.38 18.12 -6.12
C LYS A 142 12.84 17.75 -6.35
N LYS A 143 13.30 17.99 -7.57
CA LYS A 143 14.71 17.77 -7.93
C LYS A 143 15.63 18.59 -7.01
N GLY A 144 16.59 17.92 -6.39
CA GLY A 144 17.56 18.53 -5.48
C GLY A 144 17.13 18.58 -4.01
N GLU A 145 15.88 18.22 -3.67
CA GLU A 145 15.40 18.17 -2.29
C GLU A 145 15.79 16.85 -1.58
N ASN A 146 17.04 16.40 -1.72
CA ASN A 146 17.49 15.13 -1.12
C ASN A 146 17.43 15.18 0.42
N GLU A 147 17.82 16.31 1.02
CA GLU A 147 17.76 16.51 2.48
C GLU A 147 16.33 16.36 3.01
N LYS A 148 15.33 16.85 2.26
CA LYS A 148 13.91 16.69 2.62
C LYS A 148 13.49 15.23 2.59
N LEU A 149 13.93 14.47 1.59
CA LEU A 149 13.66 13.04 1.51
C LEU A 149 14.31 12.30 2.69
N GLU A 150 15.55 12.62 3.05
CA GLU A 150 16.24 12.03 4.20
C GLU A 150 15.50 12.30 5.52
N ILE A 151 15.07 13.56 5.74
CA ILE A 151 14.25 13.92 6.91
C ILE A 151 12.97 13.09 6.96
N LEU A 152 12.23 13.00 5.84
CA LEU A 152 10.99 12.22 5.78
C LEU A 152 11.22 10.72 6.05
N ILE A 153 12.32 10.16 5.55
CA ILE A 153 12.70 8.78 5.84
C ILE A 153 12.93 8.60 7.34
N SER A 154 13.71 9.49 7.97
CA SER A 154 13.99 9.44 9.40
C SER A 154 12.74 9.60 10.25
N GLU A 155 11.87 10.56 9.93
CA GLU A 155 10.59 10.79 10.62
C GLU A 155 9.69 9.56 10.52
N THR A 156 9.51 9.00 9.32
CA THR A 156 8.69 7.81 9.07
C THR A 156 9.16 6.63 9.92
N ILE A 157 10.47 6.41 10.00
CA ILE A 157 11.06 5.32 10.80
C ILE A 157 10.91 5.59 12.30
N ASN A 158 11.11 6.83 12.75
CA ASN A 158 10.96 7.21 14.15
C ASN A 158 9.50 7.09 14.64
N GLU A 159 8.53 7.26 13.74
CA GLU A 159 7.11 7.01 14.01
C GLU A 159 6.75 5.51 14.01
N GLY A 160 7.72 4.62 13.74
CA GLY A 160 7.52 3.18 13.69
C GLY A 160 6.77 2.69 12.45
N LEU A 161 6.70 3.50 11.39
CA LEU A 161 6.12 3.11 10.10
C LEU A 161 7.17 2.30 9.29
N GLU A 162 6.70 1.47 8.35
CA GLU A 162 7.58 0.55 7.63
C GLU A 162 8.60 1.24 6.71
N GLY A 163 8.26 2.43 6.21
CA GLY A 163 9.10 3.25 5.35
C GLY A 163 8.31 4.01 4.30
N LEU A 164 8.91 4.23 3.13
CA LEU A 164 8.32 5.02 2.05
C LEU A 164 8.27 4.25 0.72
N VAL A 165 7.31 4.61 -0.12
CA VAL A 165 7.24 4.21 -1.53
C VAL A 165 7.46 5.46 -2.38
N LEU A 166 8.56 5.47 -3.13
CA LEU A 166 8.89 6.54 -4.07
C LEU A 166 8.33 6.23 -5.46
N LYS A 167 7.59 7.17 -6.01
CA LYS A 167 6.94 7.04 -7.31
C LYS A 167 7.24 8.27 -8.18
N ASP A 168 7.78 8.03 -9.38
CA ASP A 168 7.98 9.08 -10.39
C ASP A 168 6.62 9.55 -10.94
N LEU A 169 6.42 10.86 -10.94
CA LEU A 169 5.14 11.50 -11.26
C LEU A 169 4.73 11.36 -12.71
N ASP A 170 5.68 11.21 -13.61
CA ASP A 170 5.45 11.16 -15.06
C ASP A 170 5.26 9.72 -15.57
N THR A 171 5.19 8.74 -14.66
CA THR A 171 5.03 7.33 -15.04
C THR A 171 3.58 6.94 -15.28
N ILE A 172 3.36 6.19 -16.35
CA ILE A 172 2.09 5.49 -16.60
C ILE A 172 1.94 4.28 -15.67
N TYR A 173 0.73 3.74 -15.57
CA TYR A 173 0.47 2.51 -14.82
C TYR A 173 0.71 1.30 -15.74
N GLU A 174 1.81 0.58 -15.53
CA GLU A 174 2.14 -0.62 -16.31
C GLU A 174 1.89 -1.90 -15.48
N PRO A 175 0.82 -2.67 -15.77
CA PRO A 175 0.52 -3.88 -15.02
C PRO A 175 1.68 -4.89 -15.02
N GLY A 176 2.04 -5.37 -13.83
CA GLY A 176 3.09 -6.40 -13.67
C GLY A 176 4.53 -5.87 -13.68
N LYS A 177 4.77 -4.62 -14.05
CA LYS A 177 6.11 -4.02 -14.00
C LYS A 177 6.41 -3.39 -12.64
N ARG A 178 7.70 -3.31 -12.29
CA ARG A 178 8.20 -2.80 -11.00
C ARG A 178 8.88 -1.44 -11.19
N HIS A 179 8.09 -0.37 -11.27
CA HIS A 179 8.62 1.00 -11.41
C HIS A 179 8.86 1.71 -10.07
N TRP A 180 8.06 1.39 -9.05
CA TRP A 180 8.13 2.08 -7.77
C TRP A 180 9.25 1.56 -6.89
N LEU A 181 9.93 2.47 -6.20
CA LEU A 181 11.03 2.16 -5.30
C LEU A 181 10.48 2.10 -3.88
N LYS A 182 10.89 1.09 -3.12
CA LYS A 182 10.56 0.95 -1.70
C LYS A 182 11.78 1.29 -0.86
N ILE A 183 11.62 2.18 0.10
CA ILE A 183 12.60 2.45 1.15
C ILE A 183 12.05 1.86 2.43
N LYS A 184 12.86 1.04 3.08
CA LYS A 184 12.54 0.39 4.36
C LYS A 184 13.66 0.63 5.34
N LYS A 185 13.35 0.56 6.63
CA LYS A 185 14.33 0.62 7.72
C LYS A 185 15.53 -0.32 7.46
N ASP A 186 15.28 -1.56 7.05
CA ASP A 186 16.29 -2.60 6.83
C ASP A 186 17.30 -2.29 5.71
N TYR A 187 17.00 -1.34 4.83
CA TYR A 187 17.89 -0.97 3.71
C TYR A 187 18.83 0.18 4.04
N LEU A 188 18.68 0.81 5.20
CA LEU A 188 19.48 1.96 5.61
C LEU A 188 20.67 1.51 6.45
N ASN A 189 21.78 2.24 6.34
CA ASN A 189 23.03 1.98 7.05
C ASN A 189 23.55 0.54 6.89
N GLU A 190 23.59 0.00 5.67
CA GLU A 190 24.09 -1.35 5.38
C GLU A 190 23.38 -2.50 6.16
N GLY A 191 22.18 -2.24 6.69
CA GLY A 191 21.45 -3.19 7.51
C GLY A 191 21.72 -3.07 9.02
N ASP A 192 22.51 -2.09 9.48
CA ASP A 192 22.74 -1.82 10.90
C ASP A 192 21.45 -1.44 11.66
N MET A 193 20.44 -0.98 10.93
CA MET A 193 19.10 -0.67 11.46
C MET A 193 18.12 -1.85 11.36
N ALA A 194 18.52 -2.96 10.74
CA ALA A 194 17.71 -4.17 10.71
C ALA A 194 17.79 -4.89 12.06
N ASP A 195 16.70 -5.52 12.47
CA ASP A 195 16.70 -6.30 13.70
C ASP A 195 17.61 -7.53 13.51
N ALA A 196 18.68 -7.63 14.32
CA ALA A 196 19.65 -8.72 14.26
C ALA A 196 19.50 -9.67 15.45
N ALA A 197 19.77 -10.95 15.24
CA ALA A 197 19.77 -11.97 16.28
C ALA A 197 20.91 -12.96 16.08
N ASP A 198 21.62 -13.30 17.15
CA ASP A 198 22.62 -14.37 17.16
C ASP A 198 21.93 -15.73 17.32
N LEU A 199 22.11 -16.63 16.35
CA LEU A 199 21.42 -17.92 16.28
C LEU A 199 22.42 -19.08 16.12
N ILE A 200 22.09 -20.24 16.68
CA ILE A 200 22.83 -21.49 16.49
C ILE A 200 22.11 -22.33 15.44
N VAL A 201 22.85 -22.80 14.43
CA VAL A 201 22.33 -23.73 13.43
C VAL A 201 22.19 -25.12 14.05
N LEU A 202 20.95 -25.62 14.18
CA LEU A 202 20.66 -26.94 14.78
C LEU A 202 20.46 -28.06 13.75
N GLY A 203 20.20 -27.72 12.49
CA GLY A 203 19.93 -28.68 11.43
C GLY A 203 19.80 -28.02 10.07
N ALA A 204 19.63 -28.84 9.03
CA ALA A 204 19.47 -28.38 7.66
C ALA A 204 18.52 -29.30 6.86
N PHE A 205 17.92 -28.74 5.81
CA PHE A 205 17.06 -29.46 4.88
C PHE A 205 17.69 -29.50 3.48
N TYR A 206 17.45 -30.57 2.72
CA TYR A 206 17.89 -30.62 1.32
C TYR A 206 16.99 -29.75 0.44
N GLY A 207 17.62 -28.94 -0.40
CA GLY A 207 16.94 -28.17 -1.42
C GLY A 207 16.25 -29.06 -2.46
N THR A 208 15.32 -28.47 -3.20
CA THR A 208 14.63 -29.11 -4.33
C THR A 208 14.95 -28.36 -5.63
N GLY A 209 14.72 -29.00 -6.79
CA GLY A 209 14.99 -28.40 -8.10
C GLY A 209 16.47 -28.07 -8.33
N ASN A 210 16.78 -26.83 -8.69
CA ASN A 210 18.16 -26.38 -8.98
C ASN A 210 19.10 -26.43 -7.76
N LYS A 211 18.56 -26.54 -6.54
CA LYS A 211 19.33 -26.74 -5.30
C LYS A 211 19.22 -28.17 -4.77
N GLY A 212 18.71 -29.09 -5.59
CA GLY A 212 18.62 -30.52 -5.27
C GLY A 212 19.98 -31.10 -4.89
N GLY A 213 20.04 -31.75 -3.72
CA GLY A 213 21.26 -32.38 -3.21
C GLY A 213 22.19 -31.46 -2.41
N MET A 214 21.85 -30.18 -2.25
CA MET A 214 22.52 -29.27 -1.33
C MET A 214 21.65 -29.01 -0.10
N MET A 215 22.27 -28.86 1.07
CA MET A 215 21.59 -28.30 2.24
C MET A 215 21.36 -26.81 1.99
N SER A 216 20.10 -26.37 1.82
CA SER A 216 19.77 -25.00 1.39
C SER A 216 18.43 -24.49 1.90
#